data_AF-A0A2N2RG75-F1
#
_entry.id   AF-A0A2N2RG75-F1
#
_cell.length_a   1.000
_cell.length_b   1.000
_cell.length_c   1.000
_cell.angle_alpha   90.00
_cell.angle_beta   90.00
_cell.angle_gamma   90.00
#
_symmetry.space_group_name_H-M   'P 1'
#
loop_
_entity.id
_entity.type
_entity.pdbx_description
1 polymer ?
#
loop_
_entity_poly.entity_id
_entity_poly.type
_entity_poly.pdbx_seq_one_letter_code
_entity_poly.pdbx_strand_id
1 'polypeptide(L)'
;MAILAASVLLRLSTVVDGGTVPGQSMLPTAAEHTVRMIHRFAATGMGLLGLLAAVFWWRARPLPPGAGAAVAGLLSATVMLAAIGPLTPGYRFTVVTVANVAGGSLLLMFCWWLRESMAVATRTDRSRGVFPFRAFSVFLIHVASGATASALAMGDVRWTAFIHVGTAVPAILIAGGVLRDAHGHGRAAMSSHVAALSLLLPAQILLGLALLVLSTRPVWLGFLHATVSPLLIAALVSVEVRGTGNGNKPWPRPPSPEGPH
;
A
#
# COMPACT_ATOMS: atom_id res chain seq x y z
N MET A 1 10.08 -3.19 -1.61
CA MET A 1 9.41 -4.41 -2.12
C MET A 1 9.92 -5.70 -1.50
N ALA A 2 11.24 -5.90 -1.34
CA ALA A 2 11.78 -7.13 -0.75
C ALA A 2 11.14 -7.55 0.59
N ILE A 3 10.91 -6.60 1.51
CA ILE A 3 10.31 -6.89 2.82
C ILE A 3 8.89 -7.48 2.72
N LEU A 4 8.07 -6.93 1.82
CA LEU A 4 6.68 -7.34 1.60
C LEU A 4 6.63 -8.67 0.86
N ALA A 5 7.45 -8.84 -0.17
CA ALA A 5 7.56 -10.11 -0.88
C ALA A 5 8.00 -11.24 0.07
N ALA A 6 9.03 -11.01 0.88
CA ALA A 6 9.48 -11.97 1.89
C ALA A 6 8.37 -12.28 2.92
N SER A 7 7.66 -11.26 3.40
CA SER A 7 6.55 -11.44 4.35
C SER A 7 5.39 -12.22 3.74
N VAL A 8 5.01 -11.93 2.50
CA VAL A 8 3.95 -12.64 1.77
C VAL A 8 4.34 -14.09 1.54
N LEU A 9 5.58 -14.35 1.10
CA LEU A 9 6.07 -15.71 0.87
C LEU A 9 6.06 -16.54 2.15
N LEU A 10 6.57 -16.01 3.26
CA LEU A 10 6.53 -16.69 4.56
C LEU A 10 5.09 -16.98 4.99
N ARG A 11 4.17 -16.04 4.81
CA ARG A 11 2.76 -16.22 5.20
C ARG A 11 2.08 -17.29 4.36
N LEU A 12 2.19 -17.21 3.03
CA LEU A 12 1.50 -18.12 2.12
C LEU A 12 2.07 -19.54 2.12
N SER A 13 3.30 -19.71 2.62
CA SER A 13 3.92 -21.01 2.83
C SER A 13 3.71 -21.58 4.23
N THR A 14 3.02 -20.86 5.13
CA THR A 14 2.74 -21.38 6.48
C THR A 14 1.38 -22.09 6.50
N VAL A 15 1.35 -23.30 7.05
CA VAL A 15 0.11 -24.06 7.32
C VAL A 15 -0.08 -24.19 8.83
N VAL A 16 -1.33 -24.09 9.28
CA VAL A 16 -1.71 -24.20 10.70
C VAL A 16 -2.48 -25.51 10.89
N ASP A 17 -1.89 -26.46 11.61
CA ASP A 17 -2.59 -27.67 12.04
C ASP A 17 -3.47 -27.36 13.25
N GLY A 18 -4.77 -27.18 13.03
CA GLY A 18 -5.83 -27.38 14.02
C GLY A 18 -5.76 -26.61 15.34
N GLY A 19 -4.93 -25.58 15.47
CA GLY A 19 -4.93 -24.62 16.59
C GLY A 19 -3.96 -24.91 17.74
N THR A 20 -3.27 -26.05 17.79
CA THR A 20 -2.37 -26.40 18.91
C THR A 20 -0.88 -26.36 18.57
N VAL A 21 -0.52 -26.55 17.29
CA VAL A 21 0.89 -26.54 16.84
C VAL A 21 1.22 -25.18 16.23
N PRO A 22 2.39 -24.57 16.52
CA PRO A 22 2.85 -23.40 15.77
C PRO A 22 2.86 -23.70 14.26
N GLY A 23 2.37 -22.76 13.45
CA GLY A 23 2.26 -22.98 12.00
C GLY A 23 3.58 -23.44 11.39
N GLN A 24 3.53 -24.52 10.62
CA GLN A 24 4.69 -25.09 9.96
C GLN A 24 4.87 -24.47 8.57
N SER A 25 6.11 -24.09 8.27
CA SER A 25 6.49 -23.59 6.95
C SER A 25 6.65 -24.77 5.99
N MET A 26 6.07 -24.65 4.79
CA MET A 26 6.23 -25.58 3.68
C MET A 26 7.52 -25.32 2.87
N LEU A 27 8.28 -24.27 3.21
CA LEU A 27 9.55 -23.98 2.54
C LEU A 27 10.64 -24.92 3.05
N PRO A 28 11.61 -25.30 2.20
CA PRO A 28 12.85 -25.90 2.67
C PRO A 28 13.50 -25.02 3.73
N THR A 29 14.03 -25.62 4.80
CA THR A 29 14.61 -24.90 5.96
C THR A 29 15.62 -23.83 5.56
N ALA A 30 16.50 -24.11 4.59
CA ALA A 30 17.46 -23.13 4.08
C ALA A 30 16.77 -21.91 3.41
N ALA A 31 15.72 -22.14 2.63
CA ALA A 31 14.94 -21.07 2.00
C ALA A 31 14.18 -20.26 3.05
N GLU A 32 13.56 -20.90 4.04
CA GLU A 32 12.88 -20.22 5.14
C GLU A 32 13.84 -19.31 5.92
N HIS A 33 15.01 -19.83 6.32
CA HIS A 33 16.02 -19.03 7.04
C HIS A 33 16.47 -17.83 6.21
N THR A 34 16.71 -18.04 4.91
CA THR A 34 17.12 -16.97 3.99
C THR A 34 16.03 -15.89 3.89
N VAL A 35 14.78 -16.28 3.70
CA VAL A 35 13.66 -15.33 3.58
C VAL A 35 13.43 -14.58 4.90
N ARG A 36 13.53 -15.25 6.05
CA ARG A 36 13.45 -14.61 7.37
C ARG A 36 14.60 -13.62 7.58
N MET A 37 15.81 -13.96 7.14
CA MET A 37 16.97 -13.07 7.22
C MET A 37 16.77 -11.82 6.35
N ILE A 38 16.36 -11.99 5.09
CA ILE A 38 16.05 -10.88 4.16
C ILE A 38 14.98 -9.97 4.77
N HIS A 39 13.92 -10.55 5.33
CA HIS A 39 12.85 -9.79 5.95
C HIS A 39 13.36 -8.98 7.15
N ARG A 40 14.13 -9.60 8.07
CA ARG A 40 14.71 -8.91 9.24
C ARG A 40 15.65 -7.78 8.83
N PHE A 41 16.56 -8.05 7.90
CA PHE A 41 17.50 -7.05 7.40
C PHE A 41 16.78 -5.86 6.78
N ALA A 42 15.78 -6.13 5.92
CA ALA A 42 14.96 -5.10 5.33
C ALA A 42 14.14 -4.32 6.38
N ALA A 43 13.60 -4.98 7.40
CA ALA A 43 12.85 -4.33 8.49
C ALA A 43 13.74 -3.37 9.28
N THR A 44 14.94 -3.83 9.67
CA THR A 44 15.93 -2.99 10.36
C THR A 44 16.35 -1.80 9.50
N GLY A 45 16.66 -2.03 8.22
CA GLY A 45 17.01 -0.97 7.29
C GLY A 45 15.90 0.07 7.14
N MET A 46 14.64 -0.36 7.04
CA MET A 46 13.49 0.54 6.99
C MET A 46 13.34 1.37 8.27
N GLY A 47 13.53 0.76 9.44
CA GLY A 47 13.51 1.47 10.72
C GLY A 47 14.59 2.55 10.81
N LEU A 48 15.83 2.23 10.41
CA LEU A 48 16.94 3.18 10.35
C LEU A 48 16.66 4.34 9.39
N LEU A 49 16.15 4.05 8.19
CA LEU A 49 15.75 5.07 7.22
C LEU A 49 14.65 5.99 7.77
N GLY A 50 13.68 5.45 8.49
CA GLY A 50 12.63 6.22 9.15
C GLY A 50 13.19 7.17 10.21
N LEU A 51 14.11 6.70 11.04
CA LEU A 51 14.80 7.53 12.03
C LEU A 51 15.62 8.65 11.37
N LEU A 52 16.39 8.33 10.33
CA LEU A 52 17.15 9.33 9.59
C LEU A 52 16.22 10.39 8.98
N ALA A 53 15.11 9.98 8.35
CA ALA A 53 14.12 10.90 7.80
C ALA A 53 13.54 11.82 8.89
N ALA A 54 13.29 11.31 10.10
CA ALA A 54 12.83 12.10 11.24
C ALA A 54 13.88 13.13 11.70
N VAL A 55 15.16 12.74 11.77
CA VAL A 55 16.26 13.64 12.12
C VAL A 55 16.42 14.74 11.07
N PHE A 56 16.37 14.40 9.78
CA PHE A 56 16.42 15.40 8.70
C PHE A 56 15.21 16.32 8.74
N TRP A 57 14.01 15.80 8.99
CA TRP A 57 12.81 16.62 9.18
C TRP A 57 12.98 17.60 10.34
N TRP A 58 13.54 17.16 11.46
CA TRP A 58 13.79 18.00 12.61
C TRP A 58 14.79 19.13 12.31
N ARG A 59 15.88 18.81 11.59
CA ARG A 59 16.99 19.75 11.33
C ARG A 59 16.77 20.70 10.15
N ALA A 60 16.12 20.26 9.07
CA ALA A 60 16.12 20.98 7.78
C ALA A 60 14.85 21.84 7.54
N ARG A 61 14.17 22.34 8.58
CA ARG A 61 12.93 23.11 8.40
C ARG A 61 13.19 24.35 7.51
N PRO A 62 12.37 24.62 6.48
CA PRO A 62 11.08 23.97 6.13
C PRO A 62 11.16 22.80 5.13
N LEU A 63 10.39 21.73 5.38
CA LEU A 63 10.23 20.60 4.44
C LEU A 63 9.22 20.91 3.31
N PRO A 64 9.30 20.19 2.17
CA PRO A 64 8.27 20.24 1.14
C PRO A 64 6.87 19.86 1.67
N PRO A 65 5.79 20.43 1.12
CA PRO A 65 4.43 20.09 1.50
C PRO A 65 4.16 18.57 1.46
N GLY A 66 3.56 18.05 2.54
CA GLY A 66 3.21 16.63 2.66
C GLY A 66 4.34 15.73 3.17
N ALA A 67 5.62 16.13 3.05
CA ALA A 67 6.75 15.32 3.50
C ALA A 67 6.70 15.07 5.02
N GLY A 68 6.33 16.07 5.82
CA GLY A 68 6.19 15.89 7.28
C GLY A 68 5.10 14.88 7.67
N ALA A 69 3.96 14.87 6.97
CA ALA A 69 2.90 13.88 7.20
C ALA A 69 3.35 12.48 6.80
N ALA A 70 4.09 12.35 5.68
CA ALA A 70 4.66 11.08 5.26
C ALA A 70 5.70 10.54 6.26
N VAL A 71 6.57 11.41 6.81
CA VAL A 71 7.53 11.03 7.86
C VAL A 71 6.81 10.58 9.13
N ALA A 72 5.81 11.33 9.59
CA ALA A 72 5.02 10.94 10.76
C ALA A 72 4.31 9.59 10.56
N GLY A 73 3.69 9.38 9.38
CA GLY A 73 3.06 8.11 9.03
C GLY A 73 4.05 6.94 8.97
N LEU A 74 5.24 7.17 8.41
CA LEU A 74 6.33 6.18 8.34
C LEU A 74 6.77 5.73 9.74
N LEU A 75 6.95 6.67 10.67
CA LEU A 75 7.32 6.38 12.05
C LEU A 75 6.21 5.61 12.77
N SER A 76 4.96 6.07 12.66
CA SER A 76 3.80 5.40 13.27
C SER A 76 3.63 3.96 12.77
N ALA A 77 3.76 3.73 11.45
CA ALA A 77 3.69 2.39 10.88
C ALA A 77 4.86 1.51 11.34
N THR A 78 6.07 2.05 11.40
CA THR A 78 7.26 1.34 11.90
C THR A 78 7.09 0.92 13.36
N VAL A 79 6.64 1.84 14.24
CA VAL A 79 6.42 1.56 15.66
C VAL A 79 5.32 0.51 15.85
N MET A 80 4.20 0.65 15.13
CA MET A 80 3.13 -0.34 15.15
C MET A 80 3.63 -1.73 14.73
N LEU A 81 4.36 -1.82 13.61
CA LEU A 81 4.92 -3.08 13.12
C LEU A 81 5.95 -3.69 14.09
N ALA A 82 6.77 -2.85 14.74
CA ALA A 82 7.72 -3.29 15.76
C ALA A 82 7.00 -3.85 17.00
N ALA A 83 5.89 -3.22 17.42
CA ALA A 83 5.10 -3.65 18.57
C ALA A 83 4.40 -5.00 18.32
N ILE A 84 3.90 -5.24 17.09
CA ILE A 84 3.23 -6.51 16.75
C ILE A 84 4.20 -7.62 16.31
N GLY A 85 5.44 -7.27 15.93
CA GLY A 85 6.46 -8.20 15.42
C GLY A 85 6.64 -9.44 16.31
N PRO A 86 6.84 -9.30 17.64
CA PRO A 86 6.95 -10.42 18.57
C PRO A 86 5.74 -11.36 18.60
N LEU A 87 4.55 -10.89 18.20
CA LEU A 87 3.30 -11.65 18.18
C LEU A 87 3.05 -12.37 16.84
N THR A 88 3.90 -12.12 15.84
CA THR A 88 3.77 -12.67 14.48
C THR A 88 4.18 -14.15 14.34
N PRO A 89 5.06 -14.74 15.17
CA PRO A 89 5.42 -16.16 15.07
C PRO A 89 4.19 -17.08 15.09
N GLY A 90 4.09 -17.92 14.05
CA GLY A 90 3.04 -18.93 13.90
C GLY A 90 1.70 -18.42 13.39
N TYR A 91 1.56 -17.14 13.01
CA TYR A 91 0.33 -16.54 12.44
C TYR A 91 -0.97 -16.91 13.19
N ARG A 92 -0.85 -17.17 14.50
CA ARG A 92 -1.91 -17.73 15.34
C ARG A 92 -3.09 -16.79 15.50
N PHE A 93 -2.84 -15.49 15.42
CA PHE A 93 -3.85 -14.46 15.63
C PHE A 93 -4.17 -13.78 14.31
N THR A 94 -5.40 -13.95 13.82
CA THR A 94 -5.92 -13.28 12.61
C THR A 94 -5.66 -11.77 12.66
N VAL A 95 -5.90 -11.14 13.81
CA VAL A 95 -5.71 -9.69 14.00
C VAL A 95 -4.26 -9.26 13.78
N VAL A 96 -3.28 -10.06 14.24
CA VAL A 96 -1.85 -9.77 14.05
C VAL A 96 -1.48 -9.90 12.57
N THR A 97 -1.99 -10.93 11.89
CA THR A 97 -1.78 -11.10 10.44
C THR A 97 -2.33 -9.92 9.65
N VAL A 98 -3.55 -9.48 9.96
CA VAL A 98 -4.20 -8.33 9.31
C VAL A 98 -3.41 -7.05 9.59
N ALA A 99 -3.04 -6.80 10.84
CA ALA A 99 -2.26 -5.63 11.24
C ALA A 99 -0.88 -5.59 10.57
N ASN A 100 -0.21 -6.74 10.42
CA ASN A 100 1.08 -6.82 9.74
C ASN A 100 0.97 -6.48 8.26
N VAL A 101 -0.07 -6.99 7.58
CA VAL A 101 -0.28 -6.71 6.15
C VAL A 101 -0.69 -5.25 5.93
N ALA A 102 -1.65 -4.76 6.70
CA ALA A 102 -2.10 -3.36 6.62
C ALA A 102 -0.96 -2.40 6.98
N GLY A 103 -0.21 -2.71 8.05
CA GLY A 103 0.96 -1.94 8.48
C GLY A 103 2.08 -1.93 7.44
N GLY A 104 2.38 -3.07 6.83
CA GLY A 104 3.36 -3.15 5.75
C GLY A 104 2.96 -2.33 4.51
N SER A 105 1.67 -2.37 4.15
CA SER A 105 1.11 -1.54 3.08
C SER A 105 1.17 -0.05 3.39
N LEU A 106 0.83 0.35 4.63
CA LEU A 106 0.96 1.72 5.09
C LEU A 106 2.41 2.19 5.08
N LEU A 107 3.34 1.36 5.57
CA LEU A 107 4.75 1.68 5.57
C LEU A 107 5.25 1.97 4.15
N LEU A 108 4.95 1.09 3.19
CA LEU A 108 5.29 1.30 1.78
C LEU A 108 4.64 2.58 1.24
N MET A 109 3.36 2.79 1.50
CA MET A 109 2.62 3.98 1.07
C MET A 109 3.33 5.26 1.54
N PHE A 110 3.69 5.35 2.82
CA PHE A 110 4.36 6.52 3.37
C PHE A 110 5.80 6.69 2.86
N CYS A 111 6.55 5.60 2.65
CA CYS A 111 7.85 5.66 1.97
C CYS A 111 7.72 6.25 0.57
N TRP A 112 6.74 5.76 -0.19
CA TRP A 112 6.53 6.18 -1.57
C TRP A 112 6.03 7.62 -1.62
N TRP A 113 5.12 8.00 -0.72
CA TRP A 113 4.66 9.37 -0.59
C TRP A 113 5.82 10.30 -0.27
N LEU A 114 6.66 9.96 0.72
CA LEU A 114 7.84 10.76 1.03
C LEU A 114 8.74 10.93 -0.19
N ARG A 115 9.04 9.85 -0.92
CA ARG A 115 9.80 9.90 -2.19
C ARG A 115 9.18 10.87 -3.20
N GLU A 116 7.88 10.76 -3.45
CA GLU A 116 7.17 11.60 -4.42
C GLU A 116 7.09 13.07 -3.97
N SER A 117 6.87 13.33 -2.68
CA SER A 117 6.88 14.68 -2.11
C SER A 117 8.24 15.35 -2.27
N MET A 118 9.34 14.61 -2.10
CA MET A 118 10.68 15.14 -2.31
C MET A 118 10.99 15.36 -3.80
N ALA A 119 10.51 14.49 -4.68
CA ALA A 119 10.72 14.59 -6.12
C ALA A 119 9.96 15.76 -6.79
N VAL A 120 8.88 16.24 -6.17
CA VAL A 120 8.02 17.32 -6.72
C VAL A 120 8.18 18.65 -5.97
N ALA A 121 9.13 18.75 -5.04
CA ALA A 121 9.32 19.90 -4.13
C ALA A 121 9.56 21.27 -4.82
N THR A 122 9.72 21.33 -6.15
CA THR A 122 9.94 22.56 -6.92
C THR A 122 8.67 23.33 -7.29
N ARG A 123 7.45 22.86 -6.93
CA ARG A 123 6.19 23.55 -7.25
C ARG A 123 5.49 24.09 -6.01
N THR A 124 5.45 25.42 -5.89
CA THR A 124 5.00 26.20 -4.73
C THR A 124 3.49 26.25 -4.50
N ASP A 125 2.66 25.81 -5.44
CA ASP A 125 1.20 25.84 -5.30
C ASP A 125 0.59 24.44 -5.18
N ARG A 126 0.38 23.97 -3.94
CA ARG A 126 -0.45 22.78 -3.69
C ARG A 126 -1.44 23.00 -2.56
N SER A 127 -2.73 23.00 -2.91
CA SER A 127 -3.79 22.75 -1.94
C SER A 127 -3.76 21.27 -1.54
N ARG A 128 -3.94 21.00 -0.25
CA ARG A 128 -4.06 19.63 0.28
C ARG A 128 -5.40 19.06 -0.18
N GLY A 129 -5.40 18.26 -1.24
CA GLY A 129 -6.59 17.49 -1.59
C GLY A 129 -6.96 16.53 -0.45
N VAL A 130 -8.22 16.54 0.00
CA VAL A 130 -8.79 15.56 0.95
C VAL A 130 -8.98 14.18 0.30
N PHE A 131 -9.00 14.16 -1.03
CA PHE A 131 -9.21 13.00 -1.90
C PHE A 131 -8.21 11.83 -1.71
N PRO A 132 -6.87 12.03 -1.64
CA PRO A 132 -5.91 10.95 -1.44
C PRO A 132 -6.20 10.13 -0.18
N PHE A 133 -6.56 10.77 0.94
CA PHE A 133 -6.82 10.06 2.18
C PHE A 133 -8.00 9.07 2.08
N ARG A 134 -9.07 9.46 1.37
CA ARG A 134 -10.24 8.59 1.18
C ARG A 134 -9.93 7.42 0.26
N ALA A 135 -9.23 7.67 -0.85
CA ALA A 135 -8.83 6.61 -1.78
C ALA A 135 -7.93 5.57 -1.10
N PHE A 136 -6.93 6.03 -0.34
CA PHE A 136 -6.06 5.14 0.44
C PHE A 136 -6.81 4.39 1.53
N SER A 137 -7.76 5.03 2.22
CA SER A 137 -8.55 4.36 3.25
C SER A 137 -9.35 3.19 2.68
N VAL A 138 -10.02 3.40 1.53
CA VAL A 138 -10.78 2.32 0.87
C VAL A 138 -9.84 1.20 0.40
N PHE A 139 -8.69 1.56 -0.18
CA PHE A 139 -7.72 0.56 -0.62
C PHE A 139 -7.13 -0.23 0.56
N LEU A 140 -6.85 0.43 1.68
CA LEU A 140 -6.36 -0.21 2.90
C LEU A 140 -7.41 -1.14 3.50
N ILE A 141 -8.69 -0.74 3.52
CA ILE A 141 -9.80 -1.62 3.94
C ILE A 141 -9.86 -2.86 3.04
N HIS A 142 -9.72 -2.70 1.73
CA HIS A 142 -9.69 -3.83 0.79
C HIS A 142 -8.49 -4.76 1.01
N VAL A 143 -7.31 -4.21 1.27
CA VAL A 143 -6.10 -5.00 1.60
C VAL A 143 -6.28 -5.73 2.93
N ALA A 144 -6.82 -5.06 3.94
CA ALA A 144 -7.10 -5.65 5.25
C ALA A 144 -8.15 -6.75 5.15
N SER A 145 -9.23 -6.56 4.37
CA SER A 145 -10.24 -7.60 4.13
C SER A 145 -9.64 -8.82 3.42
N GLY A 146 -8.70 -8.62 2.50
CA GLY A 146 -7.97 -9.70 1.83
C GLY A 146 -7.04 -10.47 2.78
N ALA A 147 -6.35 -9.75 3.66
CA ALA A 147 -5.55 -10.36 4.73
C ALA A 147 -6.42 -11.17 5.70
N THR A 148 -7.59 -10.64 6.08
CA THR A 148 -8.57 -11.32 6.92
C THR A 148 -9.08 -12.59 6.23
N ALA A 149 -9.47 -12.50 4.96
CA ALA A 149 -9.94 -13.65 4.19
C ALA A 149 -8.86 -14.73 4.06
N SER A 150 -7.60 -14.34 3.81
CA SER A 150 -6.48 -15.28 3.75
C SER A 150 -6.19 -15.96 5.09
N ALA A 151 -6.26 -15.22 6.19
CA ALA A 151 -5.97 -15.75 7.52
C ALA A 151 -7.09 -16.67 8.02
N LEU A 152 -8.36 -16.30 7.80
CA LEU A 152 -9.51 -17.10 8.22
C LEU A 152 -9.74 -18.33 7.34
N ALA A 153 -9.30 -18.28 6.07
CA ALA A 153 -9.31 -19.46 5.20
C ALA A 153 -8.41 -20.59 5.73
N MET A 154 -7.39 -20.30 6.55
CA MET A 154 -6.57 -21.32 7.21
C MET A 154 -7.35 -22.10 8.28
N GLY A 155 -8.43 -21.53 8.82
CA GLY A 155 -9.34 -22.19 9.75
C GLY A 155 -10.67 -22.57 9.12
N ASP A 156 -10.69 -22.83 7.80
CA ASP A 156 -11.88 -23.20 7.00
C ASP A 156 -13.04 -22.20 6.98
N VAL A 157 -12.83 -20.97 7.46
CA VAL A 157 -13.84 -19.90 7.39
C VAL A 157 -13.76 -19.21 6.03
N ARG A 158 -14.66 -19.57 5.11
CA ARG A 158 -14.62 -19.14 3.70
C ARG A 158 -15.47 -17.91 3.37
N TRP A 159 -16.47 -17.59 4.18
CA TRP A 159 -17.44 -16.53 3.86
C TRP A 159 -16.79 -15.13 3.79
N THR A 160 -15.67 -14.92 4.47
CA THR A 160 -14.91 -13.65 4.41
C THR A 160 -14.30 -13.37 3.05
N ALA A 161 -14.17 -14.38 2.17
CA ALA A 161 -13.80 -14.16 0.77
C ALA A 161 -14.87 -13.32 0.04
N PHE A 162 -16.16 -13.49 0.35
CA PHE A 162 -17.23 -12.66 -0.22
C PHE A 162 -17.10 -11.20 0.21
N ILE A 163 -16.75 -10.93 1.47
CA ILE A 163 -16.48 -9.55 1.93
C ILE A 163 -15.31 -8.97 1.13
N HIS A 164 -14.21 -9.72 0.99
CA HIS A 164 -13.05 -9.23 0.27
C HIS A 164 -13.40 -8.87 -1.19
N VAL A 165 -14.13 -9.74 -1.90
CA VAL A 165 -14.64 -9.46 -3.25
C VAL A 165 -15.56 -8.24 -3.25
N GLY A 166 -16.49 -8.13 -2.30
CA GLY A 166 -17.37 -6.97 -2.18
C GLY A 166 -16.62 -5.65 -1.99
N THR A 167 -15.56 -5.65 -1.16
CA THR A 167 -14.69 -4.46 -0.98
C THR A 167 -13.81 -4.16 -2.19
N ALA A 168 -13.67 -5.08 -3.15
CA ALA A 168 -12.90 -4.84 -4.36
C ALA A 168 -13.59 -3.84 -5.29
N VAL A 169 -14.92 -3.87 -5.37
CA VAL A 169 -15.72 -2.96 -6.21
C VAL A 169 -15.43 -1.48 -5.92
N PRO A 170 -15.58 -0.97 -4.68
CA PRO A 170 -15.26 0.43 -4.40
C PRO A 170 -13.77 0.75 -4.60
N ALA A 171 -12.86 -0.19 -4.32
CA ALA A 171 -11.43 0.01 -4.58
C ALA A 171 -11.12 0.19 -6.08
N ILE A 172 -11.74 -0.63 -6.94
CA ILE A 172 -11.63 -0.55 -8.40
C ILE A 172 -12.25 0.74 -8.92
N LEU A 173 -13.44 1.11 -8.44
CA LEU A 173 -14.10 2.35 -8.87
C LEU A 173 -13.27 3.60 -8.54
N ILE A 174 -12.67 3.63 -7.35
CA ILE A 174 -11.77 4.72 -6.96
C ILE A 174 -10.52 4.73 -7.82
N ALA A 175 -9.84 3.59 -7.97
CA ALA A 175 -8.62 3.51 -8.79
C ALA A 175 -8.90 3.86 -10.26
N GLY A 176 -10.04 3.43 -10.81
CA GLY A 176 -10.50 3.78 -12.14
C GLY A 176 -10.88 5.26 -12.28
N GLY A 177 -11.47 5.85 -11.24
CA GLY A 177 -11.74 7.29 -11.17
C GLY A 177 -10.47 8.12 -11.19
N VAL A 178 -9.48 7.76 -10.36
CA VAL A 178 -8.13 8.35 -10.34
C VAL A 178 -7.49 8.23 -11.72
N LEU A 179 -7.59 7.05 -12.34
CA LEU A 179 -7.02 6.80 -13.65
C LEU A 179 -7.69 7.65 -14.74
N ARG A 180 -9.02 7.74 -14.74
CA ARG A 180 -9.79 8.56 -15.68
C ARG A 180 -9.44 10.04 -15.54
N ASP A 181 -9.38 10.54 -14.31
CA ASP A 181 -9.00 11.93 -14.02
C ASP A 181 -7.57 12.22 -14.54
N ALA A 182 -6.64 11.29 -14.30
CA ALA A 182 -5.28 11.43 -14.77
C ALA A 182 -5.16 11.46 -16.30
N HIS A 183 -5.95 10.66 -17.02
CA HIS A 183 -5.99 10.67 -18.49
C HIS A 183 -6.61 11.96 -19.05
N GLY A 184 -7.68 12.48 -18.42
CA GLY A 184 -8.38 13.67 -18.88
C GLY A 184 -7.54 14.95 -18.89
N HIS A 185 -6.45 14.99 -18.12
CA HIS A 185 -5.60 16.17 -18.00
C HIS A 185 -4.37 16.18 -18.94
N GLY A 186 -4.17 15.18 -19.80
CA GLY A 186 -3.14 15.20 -20.87
C GLY A 186 -1.69 15.36 -20.37
N ARG A 187 -1.37 14.91 -19.16
CA ARG A 187 -0.10 15.24 -18.47
C ARG A 187 1.02 14.26 -18.86
N ALA A 188 1.87 14.65 -19.81
CA ALA A 188 3.03 13.84 -20.26
C ALA A 188 3.95 13.36 -19.11
N ALA A 189 4.11 14.16 -18.05
CA ALA A 189 4.93 13.81 -16.87
C ALA A 189 4.31 12.71 -15.96
N MET A 190 3.02 12.36 -16.18
CA MET A 190 2.33 11.30 -15.44
C MET A 190 2.25 9.98 -16.24
N SER A 191 2.70 9.97 -17.50
CA SER A 191 2.46 8.86 -18.43
C SER A 191 2.94 7.51 -17.90
N SER A 192 4.12 7.44 -17.27
CA SER A 192 4.66 6.18 -16.74
C SER A 192 3.90 5.65 -15.52
N HIS A 193 3.46 6.53 -14.62
CA HIS A 193 2.71 6.14 -13.41
C HIS A 193 1.26 5.79 -13.74
N VAL A 194 0.65 6.53 -14.67
CA VAL A 194 -0.66 6.24 -15.25
C VAL A 194 -0.61 4.92 -15.99
N ALA A 195 0.41 4.67 -16.82
CA ALA A 195 0.60 3.39 -17.49
C ALA A 195 0.78 2.24 -16.49
N ALA A 196 1.57 2.44 -15.43
CA ALA A 196 1.71 1.46 -14.37
C ALA A 196 0.37 1.16 -13.68
N LEU A 197 -0.41 2.18 -13.33
CA LEU A 197 -1.74 2.01 -12.74
C LEU A 197 -2.71 1.29 -13.70
N SER A 198 -2.73 1.67 -14.98
CA SER A 198 -3.51 1.03 -16.05
C SER A 198 -3.18 -0.43 -16.25
N LEU A 199 -1.94 -0.85 -15.96
CA LEU A 199 -1.50 -2.24 -16.09
C LEU A 199 -1.74 -3.04 -14.80
N LEU A 200 -1.38 -2.46 -13.66
CA LEU A 200 -1.43 -3.13 -12.37
C LEU A 200 -2.87 -3.38 -11.90
N LEU A 201 -3.81 -2.46 -12.18
CA LEU A 201 -5.21 -2.62 -11.81
C LEU A 201 -5.87 -3.84 -12.48
N PRO A 202 -5.86 -3.98 -13.82
CA PRO A 202 -6.41 -5.17 -14.46
C PRO A 202 -5.63 -6.43 -14.09
N ALA A 203 -4.30 -6.36 -13.93
CA ALA A 203 -3.52 -7.50 -13.44
C ALA A 203 -4.00 -7.96 -12.05
N GLN A 204 -4.24 -7.05 -11.11
CA GLN A 204 -4.76 -7.36 -9.78
C GLN A 204 -6.14 -8.02 -9.84
N ILE A 205 -7.02 -7.51 -10.71
CA ILE A 205 -8.37 -8.06 -10.95
C ILE A 205 -8.27 -9.47 -11.53
N LEU A 206 -7.49 -9.67 -12.60
CA LEU A 206 -7.33 -10.96 -13.25
C LEU A 206 -6.72 -12.01 -12.32
N LEU A 207 -5.70 -11.63 -11.53
CA LEU A 207 -5.13 -12.50 -10.50
C LEU A 207 -6.16 -12.87 -9.43
N GLY A 208 -6.99 -11.92 -9.00
CA GLY A 208 -8.08 -12.16 -8.04
C GLY A 208 -9.15 -13.09 -8.59
N LEU A 209 -9.59 -12.87 -9.84
CA LEU A 209 -10.55 -13.74 -10.52
C LEU A 209 -9.99 -15.15 -10.73
N ALA A 210 -8.73 -15.29 -11.13
CA ALA A 210 -8.08 -16.59 -11.26
C ALA A 210 -8.08 -17.34 -9.92
N LEU A 211 -7.77 -16.66 -8.81
CA LEU A 211 -7.82 -17.26 -7.46
C LEU A 211 -9.24 -17.67 -7.01
N LEU A 212 -10.29 -17.07 -7.57
CA LEU A 212 -11.68 -17.42 -7.29
C LEU A 212 -12.14 -18.64 -8.09
N VAL A 213 -11.72 -18.77 -9.35
CA VAL A 213 -12.18 -19.83 -10.25
C VAL A 213 -11.41 -21.14 -10.04
N LEU A 214 -10.13 -21.07 -9.65
CA LEU A 214 -9.32 -22.26 -9.45
C LEU A 214 -9.72 -23.01 -8.17
N SER A 215 -9.98 -24.31 -8.32
CA SER A 215 -10.30 -25.23 -7.21
C SER A 215 -9.13 -25.43 -6.26
N THR A 216 -7.90 -25.37 -6.78
CA THR A 216 -6.66 -25.32 -6.02
C THR A 216 -6.09 -23.91 -6.09
N ARG A 217 -5.63 -23.36 -4.96
CA ARG A 217 -5.06 -22.02 -4.89
C ARG A 217 -3.54 -22.12 -4.84
N PRO A 218 -2.83 -22.12 -5.99
CA PRO A 218 -1.39 -22.29 -5.97
C PRO A 218 -0.72 -21.11 -5.25
N VAL A 219 0.26 -21.42 -4.40
CA VAL A 219 1.00 -20.45 -3.57
C VAL A 219 1.61 -19.34 -4.43
N TRP A 220 2.16 -19.67 -5.60
CA TRP A 220 2.77 -18.69 -6.51
C TRP A 220 1.76 -17.66 -7.01
N LEU A 221 0.50 -18.06 -7.27
CA LEU A 221 -0.53 -17.15 -7.75
C LEU A 221 -1.00 -16.23 -6.63
N GLY A 222 -1.18 -16.77 -5.42
CA GLY A 222 -1.46 -15.98 -4.21
C GLY A 222 -0.34 -14.98 -3.92
N PHE A 223 0.91 -15.39 -4.15
CA PHE A 223 2.09 -14.53 -3.99
C PHE A 223 2.08 -13.37 -5.00
N LEU A 224 1.80 -13.64 -6.27
CA LEU A 224 1.68 -12.60 -7.29
C LEU A 224 0.56 -11.61 -6.94
N HIS A 225 -0.64 -12.10 -6.61
CA HIS A 225 -1.77 -11.26 -6.22
C HIS A 225 -1.47 -10.37 -5.01
N ALA A 226 -0.83 -10.93 -3.99
CA ALA A 226 -0.45 -10.17 -2.81
C ALA A 226 0.72 -9.19 -3.05
N THR A 227 1.57 -9.43 -4.06
CA THR A 227 2.70 -8.56 -4.41
C THR A 227 2.32 -7.44 -5.36
N VAL A 228 1.33 -7.66 -6.24
CA VAL A 228 0.81 -6.61 -7.14
C VAL A 228 0.03 -5.54 -6.37
N SER A 229 -0.68 -5.91 -5.30
CA SER A 229 -1.41 -4.96 -4.44
C SER A 229 -0.55 -3.78 -3.91
N PRO A 230 0.62 -3.99 -3.29
CA PRO A 230 1.48 -2.89 -2.86
C PRO A 230 2.07 -2.06 -4.02
N LEU A 231 2.32 -2.67 -5.20
CA LEU A 231 2.70 -1.91 -6.40
C LEU A 231 1.57 -0.98 -6.83
N LEU A 232 0.33 -1.43 -6.74
CA LEU A 232 -0.85 -0.63 -7.05
C LEU A 232 -0.99 0.56 -6.09
N ILE A 233 -0.73 0.36 -4.79
CA ILE A 233 -0.66 1.46 -3.79
C ILE A 233 0.40 2.48 -4.19
N ALA A 234 1.61 2.03 -4.54
CA ALA A 234 2.69 2.92 -4.95
C ALA A 234 2.32 3.74 -6.19
N ALA A 235 1.72 3.11 -7.20
CA ALA A 235 1.25 3.79 -8.41
C ALA A 235 0.15 4.83 -8.10
N LEU A 236 -0.82 4.49 -7.25
CA LEU A 236 -1.86 5.41 -6.79
C LEU A 236 -1.26 6.62 -6.06
N VAL A 237 -0.31 6.39 -5.14
CA VAL A 237 0.42 7.46 -4.44
C VAL A 237 1.13 8.38 -5.43
N SER A 238 1.84 7.83 -6.41
CA SER A 238 2.53 8.64 -7.42
C SER A 238 1.56 9.47 -8.26
N VAL A 239 0.44 8.89 -8.71
CA VAL A 239 -0.58 9.60 -9.50
C VAL A 239 -1.22 10.72 -8.67
N GLU A 240 -1.60 10.46 -7.43
CA GLU A 240 -2.23 11.43 -6.53
C GLU A 240 -1.28 12.57 -6.15
N VAL A 241 -0.08 12.23 -5.67
CA VAL A 241 0.91 13.24 -5.25
C VAL A 241 1.29 14.11 -6.43
N ARG A 242 1.49 13.56 -7.63
CA ARG A 242 1.82 14.36 -8.82
C ARG A 242 0.60 15.12 -9.37
N GLY A 243 -0.57 14.50 -9.33
CA GLY A 243 -1.83 15.03 -9.88
C GLY A 243 -2.35 16.27 -9.17
N THR A 244 -2.21 16.33 -7.85
CA THR A 244 -2.64 17.47 -7.02
C THR A 244 -1.84 18.76 -7.25
N GLY A 245 -0.70 18.72 -7.96
CA GLY A 245 0.18 19.89 -8.15
C GLY A 245 -0.03 20.72 -9.39
N ASN A 246 -1.09 20.43 -10.16
CA ASN A 246 -1.32 21.10 -11.45
C ASN A 246 -2.80 21.47 -11.67
N GLY A 247 -3.66 21.25 -10.66
CA GLY A 247 -5.13 21.33 -10.80
C GLY A 247 -5.76 22.68 -10.47
N ASN A 248 -5.10 23.53 -9.67
CA ASN A 248 -5.57 24.91 -9.49
C ASN A 248 -4.98 25.79 -10.59
N LYS A 249 -5.55 25.71 -11.80
CA LYS A 249 -5.84 27.00 -12.44
C LYS A 249 -6.77 27.70 -11.45
N PRO A 250 -6.43 28.88 -10.90
CA PRO A 250 -7.42 29.63 -10.14
C PRO A 250 -8.67 29.65 -10.99
N TRP A 251 -9.83 29.31 -10.42
CA TRP A 251 -11.10 29.64 -11.03
C TRP A 251 -10.96 31.03 -11.63
N PRO A 252 -11.34 31.25 -12.91
CA PRO A 252 -11.23 32.57 -13.50
C PRO A 252 -11.82 33.53 -12.48
N ARG A 253 -10.98 34.42 -11.94
CA ARG A 253 -11.48 35.40 -10.98
C ARG A 253 -12.65 36.05 -11.72
N PRO A 254 -13.85 36.13 -11.12
CA PRO A 254 -14.91 36.92 -11.73
C PRO A 254 -14.27 38.25 -12.10
N PRO A 255 -14.51 38.76 -13.32
CA PRO A 255 -13.89 40.00 -13.77
C PRO A 255 -14.05 41.02 -12.65
N SER A 256 -12.93 41.62 -12.20
CA SER A 256 -13.05 42.66 -11.18
C SER A 256 -14.04 43.67 -11.75
N PRO A 257 -15.04 44.12 -10.99
CA PRO A 257 -15.88 45.22 -11.43
C PRO A 257 -14.94 46.40 -11.64
N GLU A 258 -14.54 46.64 -12.89
CA GLU A 258 -14.01 47.92 -13.31
C GLU A 258 -15.15 48.89 -13.03
N GLY A 259 -15.04 49.57 -11.89
CA GLY A 259 -15.94 50.65 -11.54
C GLY A 259 -15.79 51.74 -12.58
N PRO A 260 -16.88 52.23 -13.18
CA PRO A 260 -16.84 53.43 -13.99
C PRO A 260 -16.92 54.64 -13.06
N HIS A 261 -15.80 55.24 -12.64
CA HIS A 261 -15.76 56.62 -12.15
C HIS A 261 -14.40 57.25 -12.37
#